data_AF-A0A433BEJ0-F1
#
_entry.id   AF-A0A433BEJ0-F1
#
_cell.length_a   1.000
_cell.length_b   1.000
_cell.length_c   1.000
_cell.angle_alpha   90.00
_cell.angle_beta   90.00
_cell.angle_gamma   90.00
#
_symmetry.space_group_name_H-M   'P 1'
#
loop_
_entity.id
_entity.type
_entity.pdbx_description
1 polymer ?
#
loop_
_entity_poly.entity_id
_entity_poly.type
_entity_poly.pdbx_seq_one_letter_code
_entity_poly.pdbx_strand_id
1 'polypeptide(L)'
;MSMNNTLLRAAGSLVGIAALTLALGCSDQASRTRKHMIKACMSNDVSEENCKCAIDKMLEKHPIEEMMAIEDKRKAPPPEIFEDVANATLACVRKNGL
;
A
#
# COMPACT_ATOMS: atom_id res chain seq x y z
N MET A 1 -5.41 -31.82 -25.14
CA MET A 1 -6.12 -32.09 -23.87
C MET A 1 -5.39 -33.21 -23.14
N SER A 2 -4.81 -32.89 -21.97
CA SER A 2 -4.77 -33.70 -20.74
C SER A 2 -3.48 -33.42 -19.99
N MET A 3 -3.61 -32.58 -18.96
CA MET A 3 -2.67 -32.45 -17.85
C MET A 3 -2.56 -33.78 -17.12
N ASN A 4 -1.34 -34.30 -16.92
CA ASN A 4 -1.12 -35.38 -15.97
C ASN A 4 -0.16 -34.89 -14.88
N ASN A 5 -0.75 -34.67 -13.70
CA ASN A 5 -0.09 -34.40 -12.43
C ASN A 5 0.78 -35.59 -12.03
N THR A 6 2.09 -35.37 -11.85
CA THR A 6 2.93 -36.24 -11.04
C THR A 6 3.46 -35.45 -9.86
N LEU A 7 2.71 -35.59 -8.77
CA LEU A 7 3.05 -35.18 -7.42
C LEU A 7 4.44 -35.68 -7.00
N LEU A 8 5.13 -34.80 -6.28
CA LEU A 8 6.02 -35.08 -5.15
C LEU A 8 7.05 -36.22 -5.37
N ARG A 9 8.24 -35.83 -5.85
CA ARG A 9 9.48 -36.52 -5.48
C ARG A 9 10.30 -35.60 -4.58
N ALA A 10 10.03 -35.69 -3.29
CA ALA A 10 10.88 -35.18 -2.23
C ALA A 10 12.14 -36.05 -2.16
N ALA A 11 13.30 -35.47 -2.50
CA ALA A 11 14.62 -35.86 -1.99
C ALA A 11 15.69 -34.91 -2.56
N GLY A 12 16.34 -34.12 -1.69
CA GLY A 12 17.64 -33.52 -1.99
C GLY A 12 17.69 -32.00 -2.12
N SER A 13 17.61 -31.28 -1.00
CA SER A 13 18.47 -30.15 -0.61
C SER A 13 17.77 -29.30 0.46
N LEU A 14 18.24 -29.41 1.70
CA LEU A 14 17.70 -28.74 2.90
C LEU A 14 18.08 -27.25 3.02
N VAL A 15 18.36 -26.55 1.91
CA VAL A 15 18.70 -25.11 1.92
C VAL A 15 18.04 -24.45 0.72
N GLY A 16 16.92 -23.74 0.92
CA GLY A 16 16.34 -22.94 -0.18
C GLY A 16 14.85 -22.61 -0.13
N ILE A 17 14.10 -22.93 0.94
CA ILE A 17 12.66 -22.59 1.02
C ILE A 17 12.38 -21.82 2.32
N ALA A 18 13.02 -20.66 2.49
CA ALA A 18 12.70 -19.73 3.60
C ALA A 18 12.33 -18.32 3.12
N ALA A 19 12.37 -18.02 1.82
CA ALA A 19 12.17 -16.66 1.31
C ALA A 19 10.71 -16.33 0.89
N LEU A 20 9.80 -17.31 0.80
CA LEU A 20 8.47 -17.09 0.22
C LEU A 20 7.37 -16.75 1.24
N THR A 21 7.61 -16.88 2.55
CA THR A 21 6.59 -16.59 3.58
C THR A 21 6.51 -15.12 3.99
N LEU A 22 7.54 -14.30 3.70
CA LEU A 22 7.53 -12.87 4.05
C LEU A 22 6.63 -12.03 3.14
N ALA A 23 6.36 -12.47 1.91
CA ALA A 23 5.57 -11.70 0.95
C ALA A 23 4.08 -11.57 1.33
N LEU A 24 3.53 -12.57 2.04
CA LEU A 24 2.12 -12.56 2.47
C LEU A 24 1.87 -11.53 3.58
N GLY A 25 2.83 -11.35 4.50
CA GLY A 25 2.73 -10.37 5.59
C GLY A 25 2.83 -8.92 5.10
N CYS A 26 3.75 -8.64 4.16
CA CYS A 26 3.88 -7.30 3.57
C CYS A 26 2.62 -6.88 2.79
N SER A 27 1.98 -7.81 2.07
CA SER A 27 0.78 -7.50 1.28
C SER A 27 -0.41 -7.12 2.17
N ASP A 28 -0.60 -7.83 3.28
CA ASP A 28 -1.66 -7.54 4.25
C ASP A 28 -1.42 -6.19 4.96
N GLN A 29 -0.18 -5.92 5.39
CA GLN A 29 0.18 -4.65 6.01
C GLN A 29 0.03 -3.46 5.05
N ALA A 30 0.53 -3.57 3.81
CA ALA A 30 0.36 -2.54 2.78
C ALA A 30 -1.13 -2.22 2.53
N SER A 31 -1.98 -3.25 2.47
CA SER A 31 -3.42 -3.07 2.30
C SER A 31 -4.07 -2.34 3.49
N ARG A 32 -3.62 -2.62 4.72
CA ARG A 32 -4.08 -1.94 5.93
C ARG A 32 -3.63 -0.48 5.97
N THR A 33 -2.36 -0.21 5.67
CA THR A 33 -1.80 1.15 5.59
C THR A 33 -2.58 1.97 4.56
N ARG A 34 -2.79 1.45 3.34
CA ARG A 34 -3.58 2.16 2.33
C ARG A 34 -5.02 2.47 2.80
N LYS A 35 -5.69 1.50 3.44
CA LYS A 35 -7.04 1.71 4.00
C LYS A 35 -7.03 2.77 5.10
N HIS A 36 -6.01 2.78 5.95
CA HIS A 36 -5.87 3.75 7.02
C HIS A 36 -5.65 5.17 6.47
N MET A 37 -4.78 5.32 5.46
CA MET A 37 -4.57 6.59 4.75
C MET A 37 -5.88 7.14 4.15
N ILE A 38 -6.67 6.29 3.48
CA ILE A 38 -7.97 6.70 2.92
C ILE A 38 -8.92 7.15 4.04
N LYS A 39 -9.00 6.38 5.13
CA LYS A 39 -9.86 6.71 6.27
C LYS A 39 -9.44 8.04 6.93
N ALA A 40 -8.14 8.27 7.08
CA ALA A 40 -7.61 9.52 7.62
C ALA A 40 -7.92 10.70 6.70
N CYS A 41 -7.80 10.53 5.39
CA CYS A 41 -8.21 11.55 4.42
C CYS A 41 -9.71 11.89 4.55
N MET A 42 -10.59 10.88 4.63
CA MET A 42 -12.04 11.08 4.73
C MET A 42 -12.46 11.79 6.03
N SER A 43 -11.64 11.75 7.08
CA SER A 43 -11.92 12.48 8.33
C SER A 43 -11.85 14.01 8.20
N ASN A 44 -11.42 14.52 7.03
CA ASN A 44 -11.34 15.95 6.70
C ASN A 44 -12.42 16.38 5.69
N ASP A 45 -13.60 15.73 5.70
CA ASP A 45 -14.73 16.01 4.80
C ASP A 45 -14.44 15.85 3.29
N VAL A 46 -13.41 15.07 2.94
CA VAL A 46 -13.08 14.72 1.56
C VAL A 46 -13.82 13.43 1.18
N SER A 47 -14.46 13.41 0.00
CA SER A 47 -15.17 12.22 -0.50
C SER A 47 -14.24 11.02 -0.68
N GLU A 48 -14.78 9.80 -0.53
CA GLU A 48 -13.98 8.56 -0.66
C GLU A 48 -13.30 8.46 -2.03
N GLU A 49 -13.96 8.92 -3.10
CA GLU A 49 -13.40 8.98 -4.45
C GLU A 49 -12.18 9.90 -4.51
N ASN A 50 -12.29 11.11 -3.95
CA ASN A 50 -11.19 12.06 -3.88
C ASN A 50 -10.04 11.53 -3.02
N CYS A 51 -10.32 10.86 -1.90
CA CYS A 51 -9.30 10.25 -1.08
C CYS A 51 -8.58 9.11 -1.78
N LYS A 52 -9.29 8.20 -2.47
CA LYS A 52 -8.64 7.15 -3.26
C LYS A 52 -7.72 7.75 -4.33
N CYS A 53 -8.20 8.74 -5.06
CA CYS A 53 -7.40 9.46 -6.05
C CYS A 53 -6.15 10.12 -5.44
N ALA A 54 -6.31 10.78 -4.29
CA ALA A 54 -5.19 11.46 -3.62
C ALA A 54 -4.15 10.48 -3.10
N ILE A 55 -4.59 9.37 -2.49
CA ILE A 55 -3.69 8.32 -2.00
C ILE A 55 -2.98 7.63 -3.18
N ASP A 56 -3.67 7.34 -4.28
CA ASP A 56 -3.02 6.75 -5.45
C ASP A 56 -1.93 7.67 -6.02
N LYS A 57 -2.21 8.98 -6.12
CA LYS A 57 -1.21 9.99 -6.53
C LYS A 57 -0.04 10.10 -5.56
N MET A 58 -0.31 10.01 -4.26
CA MET A 58 0.74 9.99 -3.24
C MET A 58 1.66 8.78 -3.42
N LEU A 59 1.10 7.61 -3.66
CA LEU A 59 1.84 6.36 -3.81
C LEU A 59 2.66 6.27 -5.12
N GLU A 60 2.42 7.16 -6.09
CA GLU A 60 3.30 7.32 -7.26
C GLU A 60 4.68 7.89 -6.88
N LYS A 61 4.73 8.71 -5.81
CA LYS A 61 5.97 9.36 -5.33
C LYS A 61 6.55 8.70 -4.09
N HIS A 62 5.68 8.29 -3.17
CA HIS A 62 6.05 7.75 -1.87
C HIS A 62 5.52 6.32 -1.75
N PRO A 63 6.36 5.30 -2.00
CA PRO A 63 5.90 3.91 -2.04
C PRO A 63 5.27 3.48 -0.72
N ILE A 64 4.37 2.50 -0.78
CA ILE A 64 3.58 2.08 0.38
C ILE A 64 4.45 1.60 1.54
N GLU A 65 5.63 1.06 1.25
CA GLU A 65 6.64 0.63 2.23
C GLU A 65 7.18 1.80 3.06
N GLU A 66 7.33 2.99 2.46
CA GLU A 66 7.72 4.21 3.17
C GLU A 66 6.62 4.64 4.13
N MET A 67 5.36 4.62 3.67
CA MET A 67 4.19 4.93 4.50
C MET A 67 4.04 3.94 5.67
N MET A 68 4.24 2.65 5.40
CA MET A 68 4.25 1.61 6.43
C MET A 68 5.33 1.88 7.48
N ALA A 69 6.54 2.31 7.06
CA ALA A 69 7.63 2.63 7.98
C ALA A 69 7.34 3.87 8.85
N ILE A 70 6.57 4.83 8.34
CA ILE A 70 6.12 6.01 9.09
C ILE A 70 5.07 5.59 10.15
N GLU A 71 4.08 4.80 9.74
CA GLU A 71 3.04 4.28 10.64
C GLU A 71 3.60 3.40 11.75
N ASP A 72 4.47 2.44 11.40
CA ASP A 72 5.07 1.48 12.33
C ASP A 72 5.90 2.19 13.40
N LYS A 73 6.68 3.20 13.00
CA LYS A 73 7.51 3.98 13.92
C LYS A 73 6.71 5.03 14.71
N ARG A 74 5.40 5.16 14.48
CA ARG A 74 4.56 6.26 15.00
C ARG A 74 5.20 7.63 14.83
N LYS A 75 5.94 7.81 13.72
CA LYS A 75 6.64 9.06 13.44
C LYS A 75 5.68 10.01 12.75
N ALA A 76 5.87 11.31 12.99
CA ALA A 76 5.31 12.29 12.08
C ALA A 76 5.89 12.04 10.68
N PRO A 77 5.08 12.05 9.62
CA PRO A 77 5.58 12.07 8.26
C PRO A 77 6.58 13.22 8.06
N PRO A 78 7.59 13.05 7.19
CA PRO A 78 8.39 14.16 6.68
C PRO A 78 7.50 15.31 6.14
N PRO A 79 7.89 16.59 6.30
CA PRO A 79 7.12 17.74 5.83
C PRO A 79 6.67 17.66 4.36
N GLU A 80 7.53 17.14 3.49
CA GLU A 80 7.28 16.96 2.06
C GLU A 80 6.09 16.04 1.78
N ILE A 81 5.84 15.04 2.63
CA ILE A 81 4.70 14.12 2.49
C ILE A 81 3.39 14.86 2.76
N PHE A 82 3.37 15.80 3.71
CA PHE A 82 2.17 16.61 3.95
C PHE A 82 1.84 17.51 2.75
N GLU A 83 2.85 18.13 2.15
CA GLU A 83 2.69 18.96 0.96
C GLU A 83 2.17 18.13 -0.24
N ASP A 84 2.76 16.95 -0.45
CA ASP A 84 2.32 16.05 -1.52
C ASP A 84 0.89 15.53 -1.32
N VAL A 85 0.49 15.21 -0.08
CA VAL A 85 -0.91 14.83 0.24
C VAL A 85 -1.85 15.99 -0.07
N ALA A 86 -1.52 17.22 0.36
CA ALA A 86 -2.35 18.39 0.11
C ALA A 86 -2.50 18.66 -1.40
N ASN A 87 -1.39 18.62 -2.14
CA ASN A 87 -1.38 18.80 -3.59
C ASN A 87 -2.17 17.71 -4.33
N ALA A 88 -2.02 16.44 -3.90
CA ALA A 88 -2.76 15.32 -4.46
C ALA A 88 -4.27 15.45 -4.22
N THR A 89 -4.69 15.78 -3.00
CA THR A 89 -6.10 16.03 -2.66
C THR A 89 -6.67 17.18 -3.49
N LEU A 90 -5.97 18.31 -3.59
CA LEU A 90 -6.41 19.45 -4.41
C LEU A 90 -6.55 19.07 -5.89
N ALA A 91 -5.61 18.29 -6.43
CA ALA A 91 -5.67 17.83 -7.81
C ALA A 91 -6.89 16.93 -8.06
N CYS A 92 -7.23 16.06 -7.11
CA CYS A 92 -8.37 15.15 -7.21
C CYS A 92 -9.71 15.87 -7.04
N VAL A 93 -9.83 16.76 -6.04
CA VAL A 93 -11.04 17.58 -5.85
C VAL A 93 -11.31 18.47 -7.07
N ARG A 94 -10.28 19.07 -7.67
CA ARG A 94 -10.43 19.84 -8.92
C ARG A 94 -10.91 18.99 -10.09
N LYS A 95 -10.55 17.71 -10.11
CA LYS A 95 -10.92 16.78 -11.19
C LYS A 95 -12.33 16.23 -11.02
N ASN A 96 -12.72 15.86 -9.80
CA ASN A 96 -13.94 15.10 -9.53
C ASN A 96 -15.07 15.96 -8.93
N GLY A 97 -14.77 17.18 -8.47
CA GLY A 97 -15.66 17.96 -7.62
C GLY A 97 -15.43 17.67 -6.13
N LEU A 98 -16.17 18.36 -5.26
CA LEU A 98 -16.17 18.09 -3.82
C LEU A 98 -16.90 16.78 -3.51
#